data_AF-A0A6P4BUL8-F1
#
_entry.id   AF-A0A6P4BUL8-F1
#
_cell.length_a   1.000
_cell.length_b   1.000
_cell.length_c   1.000
_cell.angle_alpha   90.00
_cell.angle_beta   90.00
_cell.angle_gamma   90.00
#
_symmetry.space_group_name_H-M   'P 1'
#
loop_
_entity.id
_entity.type
_entity.pdbx_description
1 polymer ?
#
loop_
_entity_poly.entity_id
_entity_poly.type
_entity_poly.pdbx_seq_one_letter_code
_entity_poly.pdbx_strand_id
1 'polypeptide(L)'
;MNLFEIILTIFTSIDLSNNMLEGEIPSSLGNLRSLVVLNLSSNSFTGIIPSSLGNMGDLESLDLSKNKLFGRIPQQLTKLTFLEYLNLSQNRLIGPIPQGRQLDTFSSSSFKGNPSLCGPQLSKKCENVDTPMSCPSRELESKVGFSWEGIAIGYGCGLVVGLICGHVTLSRTNWF
;
A
#
# COMPACT_ATOMS: atom_id res chain seq x y z
N MET A 1 23.46 -9.49 -41.18
CA MET A 1 22.32 -9.29 -40.27
C MET A 1 21.42 -8.23 -40.86
N ASN A 2 20.12 -8.51 -40.96
CA ASN A 2 19.13 -7.69 -41.64
C ASN A 2 18.56 -6.64 -40.68
N LEU A 3 18.43 -5.38 -41.12
CA LEU A 3 17.78 -4.28 -40.39
C LEU A 3 16.35 -4.63 -39.93
N PHE A 4 15.65 -5.49 -40.68
CA PHE A 4 14.33 -6.02 -40.32
C PHE A 4 14.36 -7.00 -39.13
N GLU A 5 15.47 -7.70 -38.90
CA GLU A 5 15.67 -8.49 -37.67
C GLU A 5 16.04 -7.63 -36.46
N ILE A 6 16.64 -6.46 -36.70
CA ILE A 6 16.99 -5.49 -35.64
C ILE A 6 15.75 -4.74 -35.14
N ILE A 7 14.75 -4.49 -36.00
CA ILE A 7 13.43 -3.95 -35.61
C ILE A 7 12.60 -5.01 -34.85
N LEU A 8 12.87 -6.29 -35.07
CA LEU A 8 12.38 -7.42 -34.27
C LEU A 8 13.18 -7.67 -32.98
N THR A 9 13.98 -6.69 -32.51
CA THR A 9 14.28 -6.63 -31.07
C THR A 9 12.93 -6.41 -30.38
N ILE A 10 12.31 -7.51 -29.95
CA ILE A 10 10.90 -7.57 -29.56
C ILE A 10 10.71 -6.62 -28.38
N PHE A 11 10.16 -5.43 -28.63
CA PHE A 11 9.71 -4.54 -27.56
C PHE A 11 8.63 -5.27 -26.80
N THR A 12 9.02 -5.89 -25.68
CA THR A 12 8.14 -6.75 -24.92
C THR A 12 7.52 -5.91 -23.82
N SER A 13 6.23 -5.63 -23.97
CA SER A 13 5.47 -4.77 -23.06
C SER A 13 4.32 -5.54 -22.44
N ILE A 14 4.13 -5.35 -21.14
CA ILE A 14 2.91 -5.73 -20.43
C ILE A 14 2.29 -4.44 -19.89
N ASP A 15 1.14 -4.07 -20.45
CA ASP A 15 0.29 -3.02 -19.91
C ASP A 15 -1.04 -3.63 -19.46
N LEU A 16 -1.24 -3.61 -18.14
CA LEU A 16 -2.48 -4.03 -17.48
C LEU A 16 -3.09 -2.87 -16.68
N SER A 17 -2.70 -1.64 -17.00
CA SER A 17 -3.12 -0.46 -16.25
C SER A 17 -4.62 -0.18 -16.37
N ASN A 18 -5.15 0.54 -15.38
CA ASN A 18 -6.55 0.99 -15.34
C ASN A 18 -7.55 -0.17 -15.34
N ASN A 19 -7.30 -1.16 -14.50
CA ASN A 19 -8.18 -2.29 -14.28
C ASN A 19 -8.55 -2.41 -12.79
N MET A 20 -9.27 -3.47 -12.44
CA MET A 20 -9.61 -3.83 -11.07
C MET A 20 -8.84 -5.08 -10.62
N LEU A 21 -7.59 -5.24 -11.07
CA LEU A 21 -6.77 -6.39 -10.66
C LEU A 21 -6.42 -6.29 -9.17
N GLU A 22 -6.56 -7.41 -8.46
CA GLU A 22 -6.35 -7.53 -7.02
C GLU A 22 -5.29 -8.60 -6.71
N GLY A 23 -4.98 -8.76 -5.42
CA GLY A 23 -3.96 -9.70 -4.95
C GLY A 23 -2.55 -9.12 -4.98
N GLU A 24 -1.55 -9.98 -4.91
CA GLU A 24 -0.13 -9.58 -4.90
C GLU A 24 0.48 -9.65 -6.29
N ILE A 25 1.51 -8.84 -6.53
CA ILE A 25 2.35 -8.99 -7.73
C ILE A 25 3.16 -10.29 -7.59
N PRO A 26 3.01 -11.27 -8.49
CA PRO A 26 3.70 -12.54 -8.35
C PRO A 26 5.21 -12.38 -8.57
N SER A 27 6.01 -13.03 -7.74
CA SER A 27 7.47 -12.99 -7.86
C SER A 27 7.99 -13.58 -9.18
N SER A 28 7.23 -14.48 -9.81
CA SER A 28 7.53 -15.06 -11.11
C SER A 28 7.59 -14.03 -12.25
N LEU A 29 6.99 -12.84 -12.09
CA LEU A 29 7.08 -11.75 -13.07
C LEU A 29 8.53 -11.31 -13.31
N GLY A 30 9.38 -11.42 -12.28
CA GLY A 30 10.82 -11.16 -12.37
C GLY A 30 11.61 -12.14 -13.26
N ASN A 31 10.98 -13.21 -13.77
CA ASN A 31 11.60 -14.13 -14.72
C ASN A 31 11.51 -13.62 -16.17
N LEU A 32 10.69 -12.60 -16.45
CA LEU A 32 10.55 -12.00 -17.77
C LEU A 32 11.72 -11.04 -18.06
N ARG A 33 12.91 -11.59 -18.29
CA ARG A 33 14.16 -10.81 -18.36
C ARG A 33 14.24 -9.87 -19.58
N SER A 34 13.53 -10.20 -20.66
CA SER A 34 13.47 -9.41 -21.89
C SER A 34 12.32 -8.39 -21.91
N LEU A 35 11.62 -8.22 -20.79
CA LEU A 35 10.53 -7.25 -20.70
C LEU A 35 11.10 -5.84 -20.61
N VAL A 36 10.62 -4.95 -21.48
CA VAL A 36 11.05 -3.54 -21.59
C VAL A 36 10.09 -2.62 -20.85
N VAL A 37 8.78 -2.92 -20.89
CA VAL A 37 7.75 -2.11 -20.22
C VAL A 37 6.87 -2.99 -19.35
N LEU A 38 6.71 -2.58 -18.09
CA LEU A 38 5.74 -3.12 -17.15
C LEU A 38 4.89 -1.99 -16.57
N ASN A 39 3.62 -1.93 -16.99
CA ASN A 39 2.64 -0.99 -16.47
C ASN A 39 1.52 -1.75 -15.76
N LEU A 40 1.52 -1.68 -14.42
CA LEU A 40 0.49 -2.24 -13.54
C LEU A 40 -0.30 -1.14 -12.82
N SER A 41 -0.19 0.11 -13.27
CA SER A 41 -0.75 1.27 -12.59
C SER A 41 -2.28 1.28 -12.55
N SER A 42 -2.86 2.05 -11.63
CA SER A 42 -4.32 2.21 -11.50
C SER A 42 -5.04 0.86 -11.38
N ASN A 43 -4.66 0.07 -10.37
CA ASN A 43 -5.26 -1.21 -10.04
C ASN A 43 -5.51 -1.29 -8.52
N SER A 44 -5.83 -2.48 -8.01
CA SER A 44 -6.00 -2.76 -6.58
C SER A 44 -4.95 -3.74 -6.03
N PHE A 45 -3.76 -3.83 -6.65
CA PHE A 45 -2.69 -4.70 -6.15
C PHE A 45 -2.28 -4.34 -4.72
N THR A 46 -2.13 -5.36 -3.89
CA THR A 46 -1.69 -5.31 -2.48
C THR A 46 -0.36 -6.06 -2.32
N GLY A 47 0.12 -6.18 -1.09
CA GLY A 47 1.38 -6.87 -0.80
C GLY A 47 2.60 -5.98 -1.00
N ILE A 48 3.78 -6.61 -1.01
CA ILE A 48 5.06 -5.93 -1.23
C ILE A 48 5.43 -5.91 -2.71
N ILE A 49 6.30 -4.98 -3.11
CA ILE A 49 6.96 -5.06 -4.42
C ILE A 49 7.93 -6.25 -4.38
N PRO A 50 7.80 -7.25 -5.28
CA PRO A 50 8.71 -8.40 -5.27
C PRO A 50 10.15 -7.97 -5.60
N SER A 51 11.11 -8.41 -4.79
CA SER A 51 12.53 -8.14 -5.07
C SER A 51 13.02 -8.77 -6.38
N SER A 52 12.32 -9.78 -6.90
CA SER A 52 12.62 -10.42 -8.18
C SER A 52 12.43 -9.49 -9.37
N LEU A 53 11.67 -8.40 -9.26
CA LEU A 53 11.59 -7.39 -10.33
C LEU A 53 12.96 -6.78 -10.64
N GLY A 54 13.89 -6.76 -9.67
CA GLY A 54 15.28 -6.34 -9.89
C GLY A 54 16.09 -7.27 -10.80
N ASN A 55 15.54 -8.40 -11.25
CA ASN A 55 16.18 -9.32 -12.21
C ASN A 55 15.85 -9.00 -13.67
N MET A 56 14.93 -8.05 -13.94
CA MET A 56 14.45 -7.70 -15.28
C MET A 56 15.43 -6.72 -15.93
N GLY A 57 16.57 -7.23 -16.37
CA GLY A 57 17.72 -6.44 -16.81
C GLY A 57 17.41 -5.42 -17.90
N ASP A 58 16.52 -5.76 -18.83
CA ASP A 58 16.18 -4.93 -20.00
C ASP A 58 15.02 -3.95 -19.74
N LEU A 59 14.54 -3.84 -18.49
CA LEU A 59 13.37 -3.03 -18.17
C LEU A 59 13.70 -1.52 -18.23
N GLU A 60 12.98 -0.81 -19.09
CA GLU A 60 13.10 0.63 -19.32
C GLU A 60 11.97 1.43 -18.65
N SER A 61 10.78 0.84 -18.50
CA SER A 61 9.64 1.50 -17.86
C SER A 61 8.94 0.62 -16.84
N LEU A 62 8.83 1.13 -15.61
CA LEU A 62 8.10 0.50 -14.50
C LEU A 62 7.10 1.47 -13.89
N ASP A 63 5.81 1.22 -14.11
CA ASP A 63 4.72 1.94 -13.44
C ASP A 63 3.92 1.01 -12.53
N LEU A 64 4.05 1.22 -11.22
CA LEU A 64 3.28 0.53 -10.18
C LEU A 64 2.35 1.51 -9.43
N SER A 65 2.18 2.73 -9.94
CA SER A 65 1.46 3.78 -9.25
C SER A 65 -0.02 3.51 -9.09
N LYS A 66 -0.67 4.21 -8.15
CA LYS A 66 -2.13 4.09 -7.89
C LYS A 66 -2.55 2.65 -7.62
N ASN A 67 -1.89 2.02 -6.66
CA ASN A 67 -2.22 0.70 -6.14
C ASN A 67 -2.30 0.76 -4.60
N LYS A 68 -2.39 -0.40 -3.94
CA LYS A 68 -2.42 -0.54 -2.47
C LYS A 68 -1.13 -1.24 -1.97
N LEU A 69 -0.03 -1.15 -2.72
CA LEU A 69 1.25 -1.79 -2.38
C LEU A 69 1.83 -1.18 -1.10
N PHE A 70 2.42 -2.01 -0.24
CA PHE A 70 3.00 -1.59 1.03
C PHE A 70 4.40 -2.17 1.25
N GLY A 71 5.02 -1.83 2.38
CA GLY A 71 6.38 -2.27 2.70
C GLY A 71 7.45 -1.38 2.06
N ARG A 72 8.70 -1.83 2.13
CA ARG A 72 9.85 -1.09 1.61
C ARG A 72 10.00 -1.29 0.10
N ILE A 73 10.52 -0.28 -0.59
CA ILE A 73 11.01 -0.45 -1.96
C ILE A 73 12.23 -1.38 -1.93
N PRO A 74 12.26 -2.50 -2.68
CA PRO A 74 13.38 -3.43 -2.64
C PRO A 74 14.67 -2.79 -3.15
N GLN A 75 15.77 -2.95 -2.41
CA GLN A 75 17.10 -2.49 -2.84
C GLN A 75 17.49 -3.09 -4.21
N GLN A 76 16.98 -4.27 -4.53
CA GLN A 76 17.21 -4.97 -5.80
C GLN A 76 16.79 -4.16 -7.03
N LEU A 77 15.86 -3.20 -6.90
CA LEU A 77 15.51 -2.32 -8.02
C LEU A 77 16.67 -1.43 -8.48
N THR A 78 17.69 -1.19 -7.63
CA THR A 78 18.94 -0.53 -8.05
C THR A 78 19.74 -1.35 -9.08
N LYS A 79 19.40 -2.62 -9.29
CA LYS A 79 20.05 -3.47 -10.31
C LYS A 79 19.58 -3.19 -11.72
N LEU A 80 18.37 -2.63 -11.88
CA LEU A 80 17.87 -2.18 -13.17
C LEU A 80 18.80 -1.06 -13.62
N THR A 81 19.42 -1.17 -14.79
CA THR A 81 20.38 -0.17 -15.32
C THR A 81 19.86 0.56 -16.55
N PHE A 82 18.75 0.11 -17.14
CA PHE A 82 18.11 0.71 -18.32
C PHE A 82 16.80 1.45 -18.01
N LEU A 83 16.31 1.40 -16.76
CA LEU A 83 15.09 2.06 -16.31
C LEU A 83 15.08 3.59 -16.51
N GLU A 84 14.43 4.05 -17.58
CA GLU A 84 14.24 5.47 -17.89
C GLU A 84 13.00 6.07 -17.20
N TYR A 85 12.00 5.24 -16.92
CA TYR A 85 10.76 5.64 -16.27
C TYR A 85 10.46 4.78 -15.04
N LEU A 86 10.26 5.47 -13.92
CA LEU A 86 9.79 4.86 -12.68
C LEU A 86 8.65 5.68 -12.09
N ASN A 87 7.54 5.02 -11.77
CA ASN A 87 6.46 5.62 -11.01
C ASN A 87 5.91 4.65 -9.96
N LEU A 88 6.17 4.97 -8.70
CA LEU A 88 5.71 4.25 -7.51
C LEU A 88 4.70 5.09 -6.70
N SER A 89 4.23 6.20 -7.28
CA SER A 89 3.39 7.17 -6.57
C SER A 89 2.03 6.58 -6.17
N GLN A 90 1.40 7.19 -5.17
CA GLN A 90 0.04 6.81 -4.75
C GLN A 90 -0.08 5.32 -4.36
N ASN A 91 0.77 4.91 -3.41
CA ASN A 91 0.76 3.59 -2.77
C ASN A 91 0.88 3.79 -1.24
N ARG A 92 1.17 2.72 -0.49
CA ARG A 92 1.40 2.72 0.96
C ARG A 92 2.83 2.30 1.31
N LEU A 93 3.79 2.64 0.46
CA LEU A 93 5.21 2.30 0.64
C LEU A 93 5.82 3.05 1.82
N ILE A 94 6.79 2.43 2.50
CA ILE A 94 7.39 2.92 3.74
C ILE A 94 8.92 2.90 3.70
N GLY A 95 9.54 3.71 4.55
CA GLY A 95 10.98 3.68 4.79
C GLY A 95 11.81 4.43 3.75
N PRO A 96 13.14 4.23 3.74
CA PRO A 96 14.03 4.94 2.84
C PRO A 96 13.83 4.51 1.39
N ILE A 97 13.84 5.48 0.48
CA ILE A 97 13.99 5.23 -0.96
C ILE A 97 15.41 4.68 -1.18
N PRO A 98 15.56 3.47 -1.77
CA PRO A 98 16.86 2.91 -2.11
C PRO A 98 17.69 3.90 -2.92
N GLN A 99 18.90 4.17 -2.44
CA GLN A 99 19.84 5.03 -3.14
C GLN A 99 20.71 4.19 -4.07
N GLY A 100 21.11 4.79 -5.19
CA GLY A 100 22.11 4.25 -6.10
C GLY A 100 21.66 4.21 -7.57
N ARG A 101 22.63 4.46 -8.45
CA ARG A 101 22.48 4.44 -9.92
C ARG A 101 21.35 5.38 -10.37
N GLN A 102 20.45 4.92 -11.23
CA GLN A 102 19.37 5.73 -11.78
C GLN A 102 18.19 5.96 -10.82
N LEU A 103 18.11 5.25 -9.69
CA LEU A 103 17.05 5.53 -8.71
C LEU A 103 17.18 6.92 -8.08
N ASP A 104 18.39 7.48 -8.07
CA ASP A 104 18.68 8.82 -7.57
C ASP A 104 18.28 9.92 -8.56
N THR A 105 18.09 9.59 -9.85
CA THR A 105 17.77 10.57 -10.90
C THR A 105 16.26 10.81 -11.04
N PHE A 106 15.43 9.96 -10.44
CA PHE A 106 13.98 10.13 -10.51
C PHE A 106 13.49 11.25 -9.59
N SER A 107 12.53 12.03 -10.09
CA SER A 107 11.97 13.16 -9.38
C SER A 107 11.06 12.72 -8.23
N SER A 108 10.75 13.68 -7.35
CA SER A 108 9.83 13.49 -6.23
C SER A 108 8.44 13.00 -6.66
N SER A 109 8.02 13.27 -7.90
CA SER A 109 6.73 12.80 -8.41
C SER A 109 6.64 11.28 -8.50
N SER A 110 7.75 10.59 -8.80
CA SER A 110 7.79 9.12 -8.86
C SER A 110 7.47 8.45 -7.52
N PHE A 111 7.58 9.18 -6.41
CA PHE A 111 7.41 8.64 -5.05
C PHE A 111 6.25 9.30 -4.28
N LYS A 112 5.66 10.38 -4.80
CA LYS A 112 4.62 11.16 -4.13
C LYS A 112 3.40 10.32 -3.75
N GLY A 113 2.70 10.69 -2.68
CA GLY A 113 1.50 9.96 -2.25
C GLY A 113 1.79 8.66 -1.50
N ASN A 114 3.03 8.45 -1.05
CA ASN A 114 3.42 7.44 -0.08
C ASN A 114 3.85 8.15 1.24
N PRO A 115 2.96 8.31 2.23
CA PRO A 115 3.21 9.18 3.39
C PRO A 115 4.43 8.82 4.23
N SER A 116 4.78 7.53 4.27
CA SER A 116 5.85 6.98 5.12
C SER A 116 7.17 6.74 4.37
N LEU A 117 7.26 7.06 3.08
CA LEU A 117 8.55 7.12 2.39
C LEU A 117 9.37 8.30 2.89
N CYS A 118 10.69 8.16 2.83
CA CYS A 118 11.67 9.19 3.15
C CYS A 118 12.90 9.03 2.26
N GLY A 119 13.73 10.05 2.16
CA GLY A 119 14.91 10.08 1.31
C GLY A 119 15.13 11.45 0.65
N PRO A 120 16.31 11.64 0.02
CA PRO A 120 16.67 12.90 -0.63
C PRO A 120 15.69 13.29 -1.76
N GLN A 121 15.15 12.32 -2.49
CA GLN A 121 14.17 12.55 -3.56
C GLN A 121 12.90 13.25 -3.07
N LEU A 122 12.56 13.08 -1.79
CA LEU A 122 11.37 13.67 -1.16
C LEU A 122 11.71 14.84 -0.23
N SER A 123 12.99 15.23 -0.12
CA SER A 123 13.49 16.18 0.89
C SER A 123 13.03 15.84 2.31
N LYS A 124 12.83 14.55 2.59
CA LYS A 124 12.31 14.05 3.87
C LYS A 124 13.36 13.20 4.56
N LYS A 125 13.78 13.61 5.75
CA LYS A 125 14.75 12.85 6.55
C LYS A 125 14.15 11.50 6.93
N CYS A 126 14.97 10.45 6.83
CA CYS A 126 14.64 9.15 7.38
C CYS A 126 15.04 9.13 8.86
N GLU A 127 14.11 8.79 9.73
CA GLU A 127 14.41 8.56 11.13
C GLU A 127 15.06 7.18 11.27
N ASN A 128 16.28 7.14 11.81
CA ASN A 128 16.92 5.89 12.20
C ASN A 128 16.19 5.38 13.45
N VAL A 129 15.52 4.24 13.32
CA VAL A 129 14.89 3.56 14.46
C VAL A 129 15.97 2.86 15.28
N ASP A 130 16.80 3.66 15.98
CA ASP A 130 17.63 3.20 17.11
C ASP A 130 17.09 3.75 18.45
N THR A 131 15.88 4.34 18.43
CA THR A 131 15.15 4.64 19.65
C THR A 131 14.15 3.51 19.87
N PRO A 132 14.17 2.80 21.02
CA PRO A 132 13.03 1.98 21.39
C PRO A 132 11.82 2.90 21.35
N MET A 133 10.77 2.44 20.68
CA MET A 133 9.50 3.12 20.48
C MET A 133 9.11 3.92 21.72
N SER A 134 9.48 5.21 21.74
CA SER A 134 8.93 6.14 22.70
C SER A 134 7.55 6.47 22.16
N CYS A 135 6.53 5.96 22.86
CA CYS A 135 5.17 6.44 22.68
C CYS A 135 5.21 7.97 22.65
N PRO A 136 4.66 8.63 21.61
CA PRO A 136 4.49 10.07 21.67
C PRO A 136 3.49 10.33 22.80
N SER A 137 3.93 10.97 23.88
CA SER A 137 3.03 11.69 24.77
C SER A 137 2.53 12.92 24.01
N ARG A 138 1.56 12.71 23.12
CA ARG A 138 0.67 13.80 22.70
C ARG A 138 -0.48 13.79 23.69
N GLU A 139 -0.52 14.85 24.49
CA GLU A 139 -1.79 15.44 24.92
C GLU A 139 -2.61 15.70 23.66
N LEU A 140 -3.41 14.71 23.26
CA LEU A 140 -4.59 14.96 22.46
C LEU A 140 -5.73 15.01 23.46
N GLU A 141 -6.13 16.22 23.83
CA GLU A 141 -7.48 16.45 24.33
C GLU A 141 -8.47 16.04 23.23
N SER A 142 -8.79 14.74 23.16
CA SER A 142 -10.03 14.28 22.57
C SER A 142 -11.06 14.21 23.69
N LYS A 143 -11.67 15.35 24.00
CA LYS A 143 -12.91 15.39 24.78
C LYS A 143 -14.05 14.84 23.91
N VAL A 144 -14.04 13.53 23.68
CA VAL A 144 -15.26 12.78 23.36
C VAL A 144 -15.75 12.25 24.69
N GLY A 145 -16.66 13.01 25.30
CA GLY A 145 -17.29 12.65 26.57
C GLY A 145 -18.14 11.40 26.41
N PHE A 146 -17.55 10.24 26.67
CA PHE A 146 -18.31 9.05 27.02
C PHE A 146 -18.68 9.15 28.50
N SER A 147 -19.88 9.65 28.77
CA SER A 147 -20.43 9.68 30.13
C SER A 147 -20.98 8.29 30.48
N TRP A 148 -20.31 7.61 31.41
CA TRP A 148 -20.72 6.31 31.95
C TRP A 148 -22.07 6.37 32.70
N GLU A 149 -22.55 7.57 33.03
CA GLU A 149 -23.91 7.79 33.57
C GLU A 149 -24.98 7.33 32.59
N GLY A 150 -24.81 7.56 31.27
CA GLY A 150 -25.77 7.13 30.26
C GLY A 150 -25.83 5.61 30.09
N ILE A 151 -24.69 4.92 30.26
CA ILE A 151 -24.61 3.46 30.22
C ILE A 151 -25.26 2.85 31.46
N ALA A 152 -24.99 3.40 32.65
CA ALA A 152 -25.61 2.96 33.90
C ALA A 152 -27.15 3.17 33.90
N ILE A 153 -27.61 4.32 33.37
CA ILE A 153 -29.05 4.59 33.18
C ILE A 153 -29.65 3.61 32.15
N GLY A 154 -28.93 3.32 31.06
CA GLY A 154 -29.35 2.35 30.05
C GLY A 154 -29.55 0.93 30.59
N TYR A 155 -28.61 0.43 31.41
CA TYR A 155 -28.75 -0.87 32.07
C TYR A 155 -29.90 -0.89 33.10
N GLY A 156 -30.11 0.21 33.83
CA GLY A 156 -31.21 0.32 34.80
C GLY A 156 -32.59 0.31 34.15
N CYS A 157 -32.83 1.20 33.18
CA CYS A 157 -34.12 1.30 32.51
C CYS A 157 -34.41 0.09 31.59
N GLY A 158 -33.38 -0.43 30.90
CA GLY A 158 -33.54 -1.58 30.01
C GLY A 158 -33.95 -2.87 30.74
N LEU A 159 -33.42 -3.10 31.94
CA LEU A 159 -33.75 -4.28 32.74
C LEU A 159 -35.18 -4.20 33.31
N VAL A 160 -35.63 -3.01 33.73
CA VAL A 160 -37.02 -2.79 34.19
C VAL A 160 -38.02 -2.96 33.05
N VAL A 161 -37.76 -2.36 31.88
CA VAL A 161 -38.64 -2.52 30.71
C VAL A 161 -38.66 -3.97 30.24
N GLY A 162 -37.51 -4.66 30.24
CA GLY A 162 -37.42 -6.08 29.92
C GLY A 162 -38.23 -6.98 30.86
N LEU A 163 -38.15 -6.74 32.17
CA LEU A 163 -38.94 -7.48 33.17
C LEU A 163 -40.45 -7.19 33.06
N ILE A 164 -40.84 -5.94 32.78
CA ILE A 164 -42.26 -5.57 32.59
C ILE A 164 -42.80 -6.21 31.30
N CYS A 165 -42.10 -6.12 30.17
CA CYS A 165 -42.49 -6.79 28.93
C CYS A 165 -42.54 -8.31 29.10
N GLY A 166 -41.56 -8.90 29.78
CA GLY A 166 -41.54 -10.32 30.11
C GLY A 166 -42.76 -10.71 30.94
N HIS A 167 -43.06 -9.97 32.01
CA HIS A 167 -44.22 -10.23 32.87
C HIS A 167 -45.56 -10.06 32.13
N VAL A 168 -45.69 -9.06 31.25
CA VAL A 168 -46.90 -8.85 30.43
C VAL A 168 -47.08 -9.97 29.40
N THR A 169 -45.98 -10.49 28.84
CA THR A 169 -46.02 -11.59 27.87
C THR A 169 -46.34 -12.93 28.57
N LEU A 170 -45.79 -13.15 29.77
CA LEU A 170 -46.08 -14.32 30.60
C LEU A 170 -47.48 -14.27 31.21
N SER A 171 -48.02 -13.10 31.57
CA SER A 171 -49.39 -12.99 32.06
C SER A 171 -50.44 -13.15 30.95
N ARG A 172 -50.07 -12.90 29.69
CA ARG A 172 -50.94 -13.12 28.52
C ARG A 172 -51.02 -14.58 28.05
N THR A 173 -50.15 -15.46 28.52
CA THR A 173 -50.10 -16.87 28.09
C THR A 173 -50.94 -17.83 28.94
N ASN A 174 -51.63 -17.33 29.98
CA ASN A 174 -52.57 -18.12 30.80
C ASN A 174 -54.04 -18.07 30.31
N TRP A 175 -54.27 -18.08 28.99
CA TRP A 175 -55.61 -18.19 28.39
C TRP A 175 -55.71 -19.35 27.38
N PHE A 176 -55.23 -20.53 27.77
CA PHE A 176 -55.78 -21.82 27.34
C PHE A 176 -55.88 -22.75 28.55
#